data_AF-A0A954IQ70-F1
#
_entry.id   AF-A0A954IQ70-F1
#
_cell.length_a   1.000
_cell.length_b   1.000
_cell.length_c   1.000
_cell.angle_alpha   90.00
_cell.angle_beta   90.00
_cell.angle_gamma   90.00
#
_symmetry.space_group_name_H-M   'P 1'
#
loop_
_entity.id
_entity.type
_entity.pdbx_description
1 polymer ?
#
loop_
_entity_poly.entity_id
_entity_poly.type
_entity_poly.pdbx_seq_one_letter_code
_entity_poly.pdbx_strand_id
1 'polypeptide(L)'
;MQKSYWTHPKASRAAVAASLALALLSVGAVEWIRDTPDDSVRQQKASAAKLASKCLQTLKEERAKRGIEIDPVSDPAQSGMIGFASTPITSNSGHLPAKQTSVNPNFAAAIVEMLHEAGVEEGDVVAVGYSGSFPALNVCASAALETLTAKPILIASATGSQFGANHPDYMWLDMEQTLIEKKLIRLKASAATFGGQDDTAKTLSPESHRLLMDGIERNDVPFLEPANYLDSYQKRIALYEDKADGQPIKAYINVGGGSVSVGTHLSKHLFRPGLNRHLPEAELPVDSVMGHFLSQGTPVIHLSQITTLAR
;
A
#
# COMPACT_ATOMS: atom_id res chain seq x y z
N MET A 1 29.61 -69.83 -13.85
CA MET A 1 29.17 -68.46 -13.52
C MET A 1 29.04 -68.34 -12.00
N GLN A 2 30.01 -67.72 -11.32
CA GLN A 2 29.87 -67.38 -9.90
C GLN A 2 28.86 -66.23 -9.77
N LYS A 3 27.73 -66.49 -9.10
CA LYS A 3 26.78 -65.43 -8.71
C LYS A 3 27.40 -64.66 -7.54
N SER A 4 27.94 -63.47 -7.81
CA SER A 4 28.28 -62.49 -6.78
C SER A 4 26.97 -62.01 -6.12
N TYR A 5 26.70 -62.48 -4.91
CA TYR A 5 25.64 -61.91 -4.08
C TYR A 5 26.19 -60.64 -3.43
N TRP A 6 25.75 -59.49 -3.94
CA TRP A 6 25.92 -58.21 -3.27
C TRP A 6 25.19 -58.28 -1.93
N THR A 7 25.92 -58.44 -0.84
CA THR A 7 25.36 -58.29 0.51
C THR A 7 25.59 -56.85 0.93
N HIS A 8 24.51 -56.07 1.10
CA HIS A 8 24.65 -54.78 1.75
C HIS A 8 25.16 -55.03 3.17
N PRO A 9 26.36 -54.54 3.55
CA PRO A 9 26.82 -54.69 4.92
C PRO A 9 25.79 -54.03 5.84
N LYS A 10 25.19 -54.84 6.72
CA LYS A 10 24.23 -54.32 7.70
C LYS A 10 24.99 -53.31 8.57
N ALA A 11 24.53 -52.07 8.58
CA ALA A 11 25.10 -51.04 9.43
C ALA A 11 25.20 -51.55 10.86
N SER A 12 26.35 -51.34 11.51
CA SER A 12 26.54 -51.79 12.90
C SER A 12 25.52 -51.10 13.80
N ARG A 13 25.10 -51.76 14.90
CA ARG A 13 24.20 -51.15 15.89
C ARG A 13 24.74 -49.80 16.39
N ALA A 14 26.07 -49.66 16.49
CA ALA A 14 26.74 -48.42 16.83
C ALA A 14 26.54 -47.33 15.77
N ALA A 15 26.64 -47.67 14.49
CA ALA A 15 26.37 -46.73 13.40
C ALA A 15 24.91 -46.27 13.41
N VAL A 16 23.96 -47.18 13.62
CA VAL A 16 22.53 -46.82 13.72
C VAL A 16 22.27 -45.90 14.92
N ALA A 17 22.86 -46.20 16.08
CA ALA A 17 22.73 -45.38 17.28
C ALA A 17 23.35 -43.98 17.10
N ALA A 18 24.52 -43.89 16.45
CA ALA A 18 25.17 -42.62 16.15
C ALA A 18 24.33 -41.76 15.18
N SER A 19 23.76 -42.37 14.14
CA SER A 19 22.85 -41.69 13.22
C SER A 19 21.60 -41.16 13.92
N LEU A 20 21.02 -41.95 14.83
CA LEU A 20 19.86 -41.53 15.61
C LEU A 20 20.21 -40.39 16.56
N ALA A 21 21.35 -40.47 17.25
CA ALA A 21 21.83 -39.40 18.13
C ALA A 21 22.08 -38.10 17.35
N LEU A 22 22.70 -38.19 16.16
CA LEU A 22 22.91 -37.04 15.28
C LEU A 22 21.58 -36.46 14.78
N ALA A 23 20.61 -37.30 14.42
CA ALA A 23 19.26 -36.86 14.02
C ALA A 23 18.54 -36.14 15.18
N LEU A 24 18.60 -36.67 16.39
CA LEU A 24 18.00 -36.04 17.57
C LEU A 24 18.71 -34.74 17.94
N LEU A 25 20.04 -34.69 17.84
CA LEU A 25 20.83 -33.47 18.07
C LEU A 25 20.51 -32.40 17.02
N SER A 26 20.32 -32.78 15.76
CA SER A 26 19.94 -31.83 14.70
C SER A 26 18.51 -31.32 14.86
N VAL A 27 17.55 -32.17 15.27
CA VAL A 27 16.20 -31.70 15.64
C VAL A 27 16.25 -30.78 16.86
N GLY A 28 17.00 -31.15 17.90
CA GLY A 28 17.18 -30.32 19.09
C GLY A 28 17.84 -28.98 18.78
N ALA A 29 18.84 -28.96 17.90
CA ALA A 29 19.49 -27.74 17.42
C ALA A 29 18.52 -26.88 16.60
N VAL A 30 17.70 -27.47 15.73
CA VAL A 30 16.68 -26.73 14.96
C VAL A 30 15.63 -26.11 15.88
N GLU A 31 15.16 -26.82 16.90
CA GLU A 31 14.19 -26.29 17.88
C GLU A 31 14.82 -25.23 18.78
N TRP A 32 16.11 -25.34 19.11
CA TRP A 32 16.82 -24.36 19.94
C TRP A 32 17.24 -23.10 19.16
N ILE A 33 17.57 -23.26 17.87
CA ILE A 33 17.91 -22.17 16.93
C ILE A 33 16.64 -21.63 16.24
N ARG A 34 15.43 -22.01 16.68
CA ARG A 34 14.22 -21.28 16.28
C ARG A 34 14.30 -19.86 16.81
N ASP A 35 14.89 -19.01 15.98
CA ASP A 35 14.68 -17.58 15.96
C ASP A 35 13.17 -17.45 15.77
N THR A 36 12.46 -17.28 16.87
CA THR A 36 11.02 -17.03 16.82
C THR A 36 10.92 -15.65 16.19
N PRO A 37 10.35 -15.52 14.96
CA PRO A 37 10.09 -14.20 14.41
C PRO A 37 9.35 -13.43 15.48
N ASP A 38 9.80 -12.21 15.79
CA ASP A 38 9.28 -11.42 16.91
C ASP A 38 7.75 -11.61 16.97
N ASP A 39 7.31 -12.29 18.04
CA ASP A 39 5.93 -12.74 18.15
C ASP A 39 4.97 -11.55 18.05
N SER A 40 5.45 -10.35 18.41
CA SER A 40 4.74 -9.09 18.27
C SER A 40 4.52 -8.69 16.80
N VAL A 41 5.56 -8.71 15.95
CA VAL A 41 5.46 -8.37 14.53
C VAL A 41 4.53 -9.33 13.82
N ARG A 42 4.64 -10.63 14.11
CA ARG A 42 3.73 -11.65 13.55
C ARG A 42 2.27 -11.38 13.93
N GLN A 43 2.01 -11.02 15.19
CA GLN A 43 0.67 -10.66 15.66
C GLN A 43 0.15 -9.37 15.03
N GLN A 44 1.00 -8.35 14.85
CA GLN A 44 0.66 -7.12 14.17
C GLN A 44 0.31 -7.36 12.71
N LYS A 45 1.08 -8.20 11.99
CA LYS A 45 0.75 -8.60 10.61
C LYS A 45 -0.63 -9.25 10.50
N ALA A 46 -0.92 -10.20 11.40
CA ALA A 46 -2.23 -10.86 11.44
C ALA A 46 -3.37 -9.88 11.79
N SER A 47 -3.12 -8.96 12.74
CA SER A 47 -4.08 -7.94 13.16
C SER A 47 -4.37 -6.93 12.05
N ALA A 48 -3.34 -6.48 11.33
CA ALA A 48 -3.47 -5.58 10.19
C ALA A 48 -4.25 -6.23 9.04
N ALA A 49 -3.98 -7.48 8.70
CA ALA A 49 -4.74 -8.22 7.69
C ALA A 49 -6.22 -8.40 8.09
N LYS A 50 -6.48 -8.71 9.36
CA LYS A 50 -7.85 -8.83 9.89
C LYS A 50 -8.59 -7.49 9.86
N LEU A 51 -7.94 -6.39 10.25
CA LEU A 51 -8.50 -5.06 10.19
C LEU A 51 -8.79 -4.64 8.75
N ALA A 52 -7.84 -4.84 7.83
CA ALA A 52 -8.03 -4.58 6.41
C ALA A 52 -9.21 -5.36 5.84
N SER A 53 -9.33 -6.65 6.14
CA SER A 53 -10.48 -7.48 5.72
C SER A 53 -11.81 -6.90 6.23
N LYS A 54 -11.87 -6.46 7.49
CA LYS A 54 -13.07 -5.83 8.07
C LYS A 54 -13.41 -4.50 7.39
N CYS A 55 -12.40 -3.67 7.09
CA CYS A 55 -12.57 -2.42 6.36
C CYS A 55 -13.09 -2.66 4.95
N LEU A 56 -12.49 -3.58 4.19
CA LEU A 56 -12.92 -3.94 2.84
C LEU A 56 -14.38 -4.42 2.83
N GLN A 57 -14.76 -5.29 3.76
CA GLN A 57 -16.15 -5.76 3.90
C GLN A 57 -17.11 -4.60 4.21
N THR A 58 -16.71 -3.68 5.09
CA THR A 58 -17.52 -2.50 5.44
C THR A 58 -17.75 -1.59 4.22
N LEU A 59 -16.72 -1.38 3.41
CA LEU A 59 -16.81 -0.58 2.18
C LEU A 59 -17.64 -1.26 1.09
N LYS A 60 -17.58 -2.60 1.00
CA LYS A 60 -18.47 -3.36 0.13
C LYS A 60 -19.94 -3.17 0.51
N GLU A 61 -20.25 -3.23 1.81
CA GLU A 61 -21.61 -3.00 2.32
C GLU A 61 -22.08 -1.57 2.07
N GLU A 62 -21.21 -0.58 2.28
CA GLU A 62 -21.52 0.82 2.00
C GLU A 62 -21.77 1.07 0.51
N ARG A 63 -20.95 0.47 -0.37
CA ARG A 63 -21.17 0.51 -1.82
C ARG A 63 -22.56 0.01 -2.19
N ALA A 64 -22.98 -1.12 -1.60
CA ALA A 64 -24.29 -1.70 -1.84
C ALA A 64 -25.44 -0.80 -1.35
N LYS A 65 -25.29 -0.15 -0.18
CA LYS A 65 -26.27 0.82 0.33
C LYS A 65 -26.45 2.03 -0.58
N ARG A 66 -25.37 2.46 -1.24
CA ARG A 66 -25.38 3.54 -2.24
C ARG A 66 -25.98 3.11 -3.58
N GLY A 67 -26.39 1.85 -3.74
CA GLY A 67 -26.94 1.33 -4.99
C GLY A 67 -25.91 1.20 -6.11
N ILE A 68 -24.61 1.19 -5.79
CA ILE A 68 -23.55 1.11 -6.79
C ILE A 68 -23.23 -0.36 -7.06
N GLU A 69 -23.61 -0.84 -8.23
CA GLU A 69 -23.47 -2.26 -8.60
C GLU A 69 -22.01 -2.72 -8.64
N ILE A 70 -21.81 -4.01 -8.35
CA ILE A 70 -20.51 -4.70 -8.51
C ILE A 70 -20.61 -5.50 -9.80
N ASP A 71 -19.79 -5.16 -10.79
CA ASP A 71 -19.73 -5.90 -12.04
C ASP A 71 -18.98 -7.22 -11.84
N PRO A 72 -19.64 -8.39 -12.00
CA PRO A 72 -19.02 -9.69 -11.77
C PRO A 72 -17.93 -10.04 -12.79
N VAL A 73 -17.86 -9.34 -13.94
CA VAL A 73 -16.81 -9.55 -14.95
C VAL A 73 -15.50 -8.89 -14.51
N SER A 74 -15.56 -7.63 -14.08
CA SER A 74 -14.38 -6.92 -13.59
C SER A 74 -14.04 -7.24 -12.12
N ASP A 75 -15.03 -7.59 -11.29
CA ASP A 75 -14.86 -7.96 -9.88
C ASP A 75 -15.41 -9.37 -9.57
N PRO A 76 -14.78 -10.44 -10.09
CA PRO A 76 -15.25 -11.82 -9.88
C PRO A 76 -15.18 -12.25 -8.40
N ALA A 77 -14.33 -11.61 -7.60
CA ALA A 77 -14.25 -11.85 -6.15
C ALA A 77 -15.38 -11.14 -5.38
N GLN A 78 -16.19 -10.33 -6.06
CA GLN A 78 -17.19 -9.45 -5.46
C GLN A 78 -16.60 -8.64 -4.31
N SER A 79 -15.39 -8.11 -4.48
CA SER A 79 -14.67 -7.36 -3.45
C SER A 79 -15.36 -6.04 -3.10
N GLY A 80 -16.06 -5.42 -4.06
CA GLY A 80 -16.63 -4.08 -3.92
C GLY A 80 -15.62 -2.95 -4.12
N MET A 81 -14.35 -3.28 -4.38
CA MET A 81 -13.26 -2.31 -4.51
C MET A 81 -12.88 -1.98 -5.95
N ILE A 82 -13.37 -2.77 -6.90
CA ILE A 82 -13.12 -2.54 -8.33
C ILE A 82 -14.15 -1.52 -8.84
N GLY A 83 -13.64 -0.41 -9.37
CA GLY A 83 -14.48 0.61 -10.00
C GLY A 83 -14.86 0.31 -11.43
N PHE A 84 -15.31 1.34 -12.15
CA PHE A 84 -15.79 1.21 -13.51
C PHE A 84 -14.65 1.35 -14.53
N ALA A 85 -14.88 0.85 -15.75
CA ALA A 85 -13.92 1.00 -16.84
C ALA A 85 -13.73 2.47 -17.28
N SER A 86 -14.76 3.30 -17.13
CA SER A 86 -14.70 4.75 -17.36
C SER A 86 -15.84 5.46 -16.65
N THR A 87 -15.57 6.68 -16.18
CA THR A 87 -16.48 7.61 -15.52
C THR A 87 -15.95 9.04 -15.74
N PRO A 88 -16.74 10.10 -15.45
CA PRO A 88 -16.26 11.47 -15.60
C PRO A 88 -14.97 11.78 -14.80
N ILE A 89 -14.73 11.09 -13.68
CA ILE A 89 -13.56 11.31 -12.82
C ILE A 89 -12.43 10.29 -13.02
N THR A 90 -12.49 9.50 -14.10
CA THR A 90 -11.43 8.57 -14.47
C THR A 90 -10.21 9.32 -15.01
N SER A 91 -9.09 9.31 -14.28
CA SER A 91 -7.92 10.12 -14.65
C SER A 91 -6.99 9.48 -15.68
N ASN A 92 -6.83 8.16 -15.63
CA ASN A 92 -5.84 7.44 -16.43
C ASN A 92 -6.31 6.01 -16.72
N SER A 93 -5.66 5.37 -17.70
CA SER A 93 -5.81 3.93 -17.94
C SER A 93 -5.39 3.10 -16.72
N GLY A 94 -6.03 1.94 -16.57
CA GLY A 94 -5.79 1.02 -15.46
C GLY A 94 -5.50 -0.39 -15.96
N HIS A 95 -4.74 -1.15 -15.17
CA HIS A 95 -4.50 -2.57 -15.43
C HIS A 95 -5.38 -3.40 -14.51
N LEU A 96 -6.48 -3.93 -15.03
CA LEU A 96 -7.51 -4.64 -14.25
C LEU A 96 -6.93 -5.79 -13.39
N PRO A 97 -6.05 -6.68 -13.89
CA PRO A 97 -5.43 -7.70 -13.05
C PRO A 97 -4.71 -7.14 -11.82
N ALA A 98 -4.02 -6.00 -11.94
CA ALA A 98 -3.37 -5.37 -10.79
C ALA A 98 -4.38 -4.86 -9.76
N LYS A 99 -5.56 -4.39 -10.20
CA LYS A 99 -6.65 -3.98 -9.30
C LYS A 99 -7.24 -5.18 -8.58
N GLN A 100 -7.52 -6.26 -9.31
CA GLN A 100 -8.02 -7.52 -8.75
C GLN A 100 -7.04 -8.13 -7.75
N THR A 101 -5.73 -8.12 -8.04
CA THR A 101 -4.72 -8.58 -7.06
C THR A 101 -4.73 -7.73 -5.80
N SER A 102 -4.92 -6.41 -5.94
CA SER A 102 -4.84 -5.46 -4.82
C SER A 102 -5.91 -5.62 -3.74
N VAL A 103 -6.99 -6.35 -4.01
CA VAL A 103 -8.11 -6.57 -3.06
C VAL A 103 -7.75 -7.55 -1.93
N ASN A 104 -6.57 -8.17 -1.98
CA ASN A 104 -6.12 -9.11 -0.96
C ASN A 104 -5.71 -8.38 0.34
N PRO A 105 -6.40 -8.61 1.48
CA PRO A 105 -6.07 -7.93 2.74
C PRO A 105 -4.68 -8.28 3.30
N ASN A 106 -4.03 -9.35 2.82
CA ASN A 106 -2.68 -9.70 3.23
C ASN A 106 -1.63 -8.66 2.81
N PHE A 107 -1.96 -7.74 1.89
CA PHE A 107 -1.10 -6.58 1.66
C PHE A 107 -0.90 -5.74 2.92
N ALA A 108 -1.87 -5.68 3.83
CA ALA A 108 -1.68 -4.99 5.11
C ALA A 108 -0.57 -5.64 5.96
N ALA A 109 -0.49 -6.97 5.96
CA ALA A 109 0.60 -7.70 6.62
C ALA A 109 1.96 -7.44 5.95
N ALA A 110 2.00 -7.38 4.61
CA ALA A 110 3.22 -7.03 3.90
C ALA A 110 3.68 -5.59 4.18
N ILE A 111 2.73 -4.65 4.31
CA ILE A 111 3.03 -3.26 4.66
C ILE A 111 3.55 -3.14 6.09
N VAL A 112 2.99 -3.89 7.05
CA VAL A 112 3.53 -3.97 8.41
C VAL A 112 4.99 -4.45 8.40
N GLU A 113 5.30 -5.51 7.64
CA GLU A 113 6.68 -5.98 7.51
C GLU A 113 7.60 -4.87 6.96
N MET A 114 7.21 -4.21 5.88
CA MET A 114 8.01 -3.14 5.27
C MET A 114 8.17 -1.92 6.18
N LEU A 115 7.18 -1.62 7.03
CA LEU A 115 7.26 -0.54 8.01
C LEU A 115 8.24 -0.88 9.14
N HIS A 116 8.22 -2.12 9.64
CA HIS A 116 9.23 -2.62 10.58
C HIS A 116 10.64 -2.60 9.99
N GLU A 117 10.78 -3.06 8.75
CA GLU A 117 12.05 -3.00 8.02
C GLU A 117 12.53 -1.55 7.75
N ALA A 118 11.62 -0.59 7.69
CA ALA A 118 11.92 0.84 7.63
C ALA A 118 12.24 1.44 9.02
N GLY A 119 12.08 0.65 10.09
CA GLY A 119 12.32 1.04 11.48
C GLY A 119 11.20 1.89 12.08
N VAL A 120 9.97 1.82 11.55
CA VAL A 120 8.81 2.54 12.08
C VAL A 120 8.32 1.88 13.36
N GLU A 121 8.22 2.67 14.42
CA GLU A 121 7.72 2.26 15.73
C GLU A 121 6.40 2.96 16.09
N GLU A 122 5.83 2.62 17.24
CA GLU A 122 4.63 3.27 17.77
C GLU A 122 4.86 4.78 17.96
N GLY A 123 3.93 5.59 17.47
CA GLY A 123 3.98 7.05 17.62
C GLY A 123 4.87 7.78 16.60
N ASP A 124 5.60 7.06 15.76
CA ASP A 124 6.41 7.65 14.69
C ASP A 124 5.54 8.31 13.61
N VAL A 125 6.06 9.38 13.01
CA VAL A 125 5.39 10.09 11.92
C VAL A 125 5.67 9.41 10.59
N VAL A 126 4.62 9.13 9.82
CA VAL A 126 4.73 8.52 8.48
C VAL A 126 4.01 9.39 7.45
N ALA A 127 4.74 9.90 6.45
CA ALA A 127 4.10 10.62 5.36
C ALA A 127 3.46 9.63 4.37
N VAL A 128 2.31 9.96 3.80
CA VAL A 128 1.58 9.04 2.92
C VAL A 128 0.91 9.75 1.75
N GLY A 129 1.23 9.32 0.54
CA GLY A 129 0.56 9.72 -0.69
C GLY A 129 -0.44 8.67 -1.15
N TYR A 130 -1.74 8.95 -0.99
CA TYR A 130 -2.82 8.07 -1.47
C TYR A 130 -3.31 8.45 -2.86
N SER A 131 -3.53 7.42 -3.67
CA SER A 131 -4.20 7.55 -4.97
C SER A 131 -5.56 6.86 -4.92
N GLY A 132 -6.59 7.52 -5.45
CA GLY A 132 -7.88 6.87 -5.72
C GLY A 132 -7.78 5.70 -6.71
N SER A 133 -6.63 5.48 -7.37
CA SER A 133 -6.44 4.36 -8.28
C SER A 133 -6.41 3.00 -7.57
N PHE A 134 -5.97 2.91 -6.32
CA PHE A 134 -5.84 1.64 -5.60
C PHE A 134 -6.49 1.72 -4.20
N PRO A 135 -7.83 1.85 -4.14
CA PRO A 135 -8.51 2.04 -2.86
C PRO A 135 -8.32 0.86 -1.90
N ALA A 136 -8.21 -0.37 -2.41
CA ALA A 136 -7.91 -1.54 -1.57
C ALA A 136 -6.53 -1.47 -0.89
N LEU A 137 -5.53 -0.88 -1.55
CA LEU A 137 -4.21 -0.68 -0.94
C LEU A 137 -4.19 0.50 0.03
N ASN A 138 -4.98 1.55 -0.21
CA ASN A 138 -5.16 2.61 0.77
C ASN A 138 -5.76 2.03 2.07
N VAL A 139 -6.74 1.11 1.97
CA VAL A 139 -7.27 0.36 3.12
C VAL A 139 -6.18 -0.46 3.81
N CYS A 140 -5.37 -1.21 3.05
CA CYS A 140 -4.31 -2.03 3.61
C CYS A 140 -3.24 -1.19 4.32
N ALA A 141 -2.84 -0.06 3.74
CA ALA A 141 -1.90 0.88 4.34
C ALA A 141 -2.49 1.51 5.61
N SER A 142 -3.77 1.92 5.58
CA SER A 142 -4.46 2.46 6.75
C SER A 142 -4.52 1.45 7.89
N ALA A 143 -4.85 0.19 7.59
CA ALA A 143 -4.89 -0.88 8.58
C ALA A 143 -3.52 -1.20 9.19
N ALA A 144 -2.45 -1.16 8.38
CA ALA A 144 -1.09 -1.33 8.86
C ALA A 144 -0.66 -0.20 9.80
N LEU A 145 -0.89 1.05 9.41
CA LEU A 145 -0.58 2.24 10.20
C LEU A 145 -1.36 2.28 11.52
N GLU A 146 -2.66 1.94 11.50
CA GLU A 146 -3.47 1.83 12.72
C GLU A 146 -2.95 0.75 13.66
N THR A 147 -2.54 -0.41 13.12
CA THR A 147 -2.06 -1.53 13.94
C THR A 147 -0.73 -1.21 14.61
N LEU A 148 0.14 -0.45 13.93
CA LEU A 148 1.40 0.04 14.50
C LEU A 148 1.22 1.28 15.38
N THR A 149 0.03 1.87 15.43
CA THR A 149 -0.24 3.14 16.13
C THR A 149 0.74 4.24 15.67
N ALA A 150 1.07 4.24 14.39
CA ALA A 150 1.85 5.30 13.75
C ALA A 150 1.00 6.58 13.62
N LYS A 151 1.66 7.72 13.43
CA LYS A 151 1.02 9.03 13.20
C LYS A 151 1.15 9.42 11.72
N PRO A 152 0.19 9.04 10.86
CA PRO A 152 0.34 9.34 9.46
C PRO A 152 -0.08 10.76 9.11
N ILE A 153 0.62 11.36 8.16
CA ILE A 153 0.23 12.59 7.48
C ILE A 153 -0.19 12.21 6.07
N LEU A 154 -1.48 12.30 5.79
CA LEU A 154 -2.09 11.75 4.58
C LEU A 154 -2.40 12.87 3.56
N ILE A 155 -1.94 12.72 2.33
CA ILE A 155 -2.42 13.51 1.18
C ILE A 155 -3.03 12.58 0.14
N ALA A 156 -4.31 12.77 -0.15
CA ALA A 156 -5.06 11.93 -1.07
C ALA A 156 -5.30 12.62 -2.43
N SER A 157 -5.40 11.84 -3.49
CA SER A 157 -5.94 12.27 -4.78
C SER A 157 -7.40 11.84 -4.92
N ALA A 158 -8.28 12.78 -5.27
CA ALA A 158 -9.72 12.54 -5.43
C ALA A 158 -10.05 11.67 -6.66
N THR A 159 -9.30 11.83 -7.76
CA THR A 159 -9.49 10.99 -8.96
C THR A 159 -9.03 9.54 -8.75
N GLY A 160 -9.64 8.62 -9.50
CA GLY A 160 -9.20 7.23 -9.66
C GLY A 160 -8.88 6.90 -11.11
N SER A 161 -7.91 6.00 -11.36
CA SER A 161 -7.74 5.39 -12.69
C SER A 161 -8.95 4.51 -13.05
N GLN A 162 -8.98 3.97 -14.27
CA GLN A 162 -9.90 2.87 -14.60
C GLN A 162 -9.84 1.79 -13.51
N PHE A 163 -11.02 1.32 -13.13
CA PHE A 163 -11.22 0.29 -12.10
C PHE A 163 -10.74 0.67 -10.68
N GLY A 164 -10.38 1.94 -10.43
CA GLY A 164 -10.09 2.47 -9.09
C GLY A 164 -11.35 3.00 -8.38
N ALA A 165 -11.19 3.84 -7.36
CA ALA A 165 -12.28 4.61 -6.75
C ALA A 165 -12.67 5.78 -7.67
N ASN A 166 -13.33 5.45 -8.79
CA ASN A 166 -13.67 6.39 -9.84
C ASN A 166 -15.18 6.66 -9.97
N HIS A 167 -16.01 6.29 -8.99
CA HIS A 167 -17.42 6.68 -9.00
C HIS A 167 -17.59 8.07 -8.37
N PRO A 168 -18.25 9.05 -9.03
CA PRO A 168 -18.38 10.42 -8.50
C PRO A 168 -18.94 10.53 -7.09
N ASP A 169 -19.87 9.63 -6.72
CA ASP A 169 -20.50 9.59 -5.39
C ASP A 169 -19.83 8.60 -4.42
N TYR A 170 -18.72 7.99 -4.81
CA TYR A 170 -17.98 7.01 -4.01
C TYR A 170 -16.49 6.98 -4.36
N MET A 171 -15.85 8.12 -4.14
CA MET A 171 -14.41 8.33 -4.25
C MET A 171 -13.67 7.74 -3.04
N TRP A 172 -12.34 7.73 -3.08
CA TRP A 172 -11.54 7.31 -1.93
C TRP A 172 -11.88 8.12 -0.67
N LEU A 173 -12.13 9.43 -0.79
CA LEU A 173 -12.46 10.27 0.35
C LEU A 173 -13.76 9.83 1.06
N ASP A 174 -14.77 9.37 0.31
CA ASP A 174 -16.00 8.82 0.91
C ASP A 174 -15.76 7.49 1.60
N MET A 175 -14.88 6.65 1.02
CA MET A 175 -14.49 5.38 1.62
C MET A 175 -13.76 5.62 2.94
N GLU A 176 -12.79 6.54 2.95
CA GLU A 176 -12.06 6.95 4.15
C GLU A 176 -13.02 7.45 5.23
N GLN A 177 -13.91 8.39 4.88
CA GLN A 177 -14.93 8.92 5.80
C GLN A 177 -15.84 7.82 6.36
N THR A 178 -16.28 6.88 5.52
CA THR A 178 -17.08 5.72 5.95
C THR A 178 -16.33 4.89 7.01
N LEU A 179 -15.05 4.61 6.80
CA LEU A 179 -14.25 3.83 7.75
C LEU A 179 -14.06 4.56 9.09
N ILE A 180 -13.90 5.89 9.05
CA ILE A 180 -13.83 6.75 10.24
C ILE A 180 -15.14 6.71 11.02
N GLU A 181 -16.28 6.89 10.36
CA GLU A 181 -17.61 6.86 10.98
C GLU A 181 -17.93 5.50 11.62
N LYS A 182 -17.43 4.42 11.01
CA LYS A 182 -17.53 3.05 11.56
C LYS A 182 -16.48 2.76 12.63
N LYS A 183 -15.63 3.73 12.99
CA LYS A 183 -14.57 3.63 14.00
C LYS A 183 -13.60 2.47 13.72
N LEU A 184 -13.33 2.21 12.45
CA LEU A 184 -12.38 1.19 12.02
C LEU A 184 -10.97 1.77 11.87
N ILE A 185 -10.90 3.03 11.44
CA ILE A 185 -9.68 3.82 11.39
C ILE A 185 -9.97 5.20 11.98
N ARG A 186 -8.93 5.89 12.40
CA ARG A 186 -8.88 7.26 12.92
C ARG A 186 -8.12 8.19 11.97
N LEU A 187 -7.42 7.61 11.00
CA LEU A 187 -6.63 8.33 10.00
C LEU A 187 -7.57 9.08 9.04
N LYS A 188 -7.34 10.39 8.88
CA LYS A 188 -8.06 11.25 7.91
C LYS A 188 -7.05 11.98 7.04
N ALA A 189 -7.37 12.16 5.75
CA ALA A 189 -6.61 13.00 4.84
C ALA A 189 -6.40 14.41 5.43
N SER A 190 -5.14 14.84 5.55
CA SER A 190 -4.80 16.21 5.95
C SER A 190 -5.08 17.20 4.83
N ALA A 191 -5.00 16.73 3.59
CA ALA A 191 -5.45 17.45 2.41
C ALA A 191 -5.76 16.49 1.26
N ALA A 192 -6.51 16.99 0.29
CA ALA A 192 -6.77 16.32 -0.97
C ALA A 192 -6.39 17.21 -2.15
N THR A 193 -6.01 16.56 -3.24
CA THR A 193 -5.77 17.15 -4.56
C THR A 193 -6.72 16.52 -5.56
N PHE A 194 -6.84 17.07 -6.77
CA PHE A 194 -7.57 16.36 -7.82
C PHE A 194 -6.83 15.08 -8.25
N GLY A 195 -5.50 15.07 -8.24
CA GLY A 195 -4.74 13.96 -8.80
C GLY A 195 -4.63 14.04 -10.32
N GLY A 196 -4.52 12.88 -10.96
CA GLY A 196 -4.35 12.80 -12.40
C GLY A 196 -3.01 13.40 -12.88
N GLN A 197 -2.99 13.89 -14.12
CA GLN A 197 -1.78 14.50 -14.68
C GLN A 197 -1.44 15.80 -13.94
N ASP A 198 -0.18 15.94 -13.52
CA ASP A 198 0.35 17.08 -12.76
C ASP A 198 -0.43 17.43 -11.49
N ASP A 199 -1.21 16.49 -10.95
CA ASP A 199 -2.05 16.65 -9.75
C ASP A 199 -3.22 17.65 -9.89
N THR A 200 -3.46 18.13 -11.10
CA THR A 200 -4.48 19.14 -11.45
C THR A 200 -5.67 18.56 -12.21
N ALA A 201 -5.62 17.27 -12.57
CA ALA A 201 -6.58 16.61 -13.45
C ALA A 201 -6.90 17.43 -14.72
N LYS A 202 -5.91 18.14 -15.28
CA LYS A 202 -6.08 19.08 -16.41
C LYS A 202 -6.70 18.49 -17.68
N THR A 203 -6.67 17.18 -17.83
CA THR A 203 -7.25 16.46 -18.98
C THR A 203 -8.74 16.18 -18.83
N LEU A 204 -9.31 16.39 -17.64
CA LEU A 204 -10.74 16.17 -17.37
C LEU A 204 -11.57 17.40 -17.70
N SER A 205 -12.88 17.22 -17.87
CA SER A 205 -13.80 18.30 -18.20
C SER A 205 -14.05 19.21 -16.98
N PRO A 206 -14.57 20.45 -17.20
CA PRO A 206 -15.01 21.30 -16.10
C PRO A 206 -16.07 20.66 -15.19
N GLU A 207 -16.94 19.83 -15.76
CA GLU A 207 -17.91 19.05 -14.98
C GLU A 207 -17.22 18.05 -14.05
N SER A 208 -16.20 17.34 -14.54
CA SER A 208 -15.40 16.45 -13.72
C SER A 208 -14.70 17.19 -12.58
N HIS A 209 -14.17 18.40 -12.83
CA HIS A 209 -13.57 19.25 -11.80
C HIS A 209 -14.59 19.61 -10.71
N ARG A 210 -15.82 19.97 -11.12
CA ARG A 210 -16.91 20.20 -10.16
C ARG A 210 -17.20 18.96 -9.31
N LEU A 211 -17.34 17.79 -9.94
CA LEU A 211 -17.59 16.53 -9.22
C LEU A 211 -16.47 16.19 -8.23
N LEU A 212 -15.21 16.45 -8.59
CA LEU A 212 -14.05 16.25 -7.71
C LEU A 212 -14.07 17.22 -6.53
N MET A 213 -14.38 18.50 -6.76
CA MET A 213 -14.50 19.49 -5.69
C MET A 213 -15.66 19.14 -4.76
N ASP A 214 -16.83 18.80 -5.30
CA ASP A 214 -17.98 18.33 -4.51
C ASP A 214 -17.59 17.14 -3.62
N GLY A 215 -16.71 16.26 -4.12
CA GLY A 215 -16.19 15.12 -3.36
C GLY A 215 -15.19 15.45 -2.27
N ILE A 216 -14.37 16.46 -2.47
CA ILE A 216 -13.46 16.98 -1.45
C ILE A 216 -14.23 17.71 -0.36
N GLU A 217 -15.16 18.59 -0.74
CA GLU A 217 -15.97 19.39 0.17
C GLU A 217 -16.90 18.53 1.03
N ARG A 218 -17.61 17.56 0.43
CA ARG A 218 -18.57 16.71 1.19
C ARG A 218 -17.90 15.83 2.24
N ASN A 219 -16.60 15.59 2.14
CA ASN A 219 -15.82 14.82 3.11
C ASN A 219 -15.02 15.71 4.08
N ASP A 220 -15.19 17.03 4.00
CA ASP A 220 -14.53 18.01 4.88
C ASP A 220 -13.00 17.81 4.90
N VAL A 221 -12.41 17.74 3.70
CA VAL A 221 -10.96 17.61 3.52
C VAL A 221 -10.42 18.89 2.87
N PRO A 222 -9.38 19.53 3.43
CA PRO A 222 -8.79 20.72 2.82
C PRO A 222 -8.30 20.46 1.39
N PHE A 223 -8.68 21.32 0.45
CA PHE A 223 -8.18 21.25 -0.92
C PHE A 223 -6.79 21.87 -1.03
N LEU A 224 -5.80 21.05 -1.36
CA LEU A 224 -4.44 21.48 -1.68
C LEU A 224 -4.37 21.78 -3.18
N GLU A 225 -4.87 22.95 -3.59
CA GLU A 225 -4.94 23.35 -4.99
C GLU A 225 -3.54 23.61 -5.57
N PRO A 226 -3.05 22.82 -6.55
CA PRO A 226 -1.77 23.08 -7.19
C PRO A 226 -1.96 23.82 -8.52
N ALA A 227 -1.07 24.76 -8.83
CA ALA A 227 -1.06 25.44 -10.13
C ALA A 227 -0.44 24.57 -11.24
N ASN A 228 0.52 23.71 -10.89
CA ASN A 228 1.22 22.80 -11.79
C ASN A 228 1.97 21.73 -10.98
N TYR A 229 2.72 20.87 -11.67
CA TYR A 229 3.52 19.79 -11.09
C TYR A 229 4.47 20.26 -9.96
N LEU A 230 5.26 21.30 -10.23
CA LEU A 230 6.29 21.78 -9.30
C LEU A 230 5.64 22.40 -8.05
N ASP A 231 4.58 23.18 -8.26
CA ASP A 231 3.80 23.75 -7.15
C ASP A 231 3.14 22.66 -6.30
N SER A 232 2.59 21.60 -6.91
CA SER A 232 2.08 20.44 -6.17
C SER A 232 3.18 19.76 -5.33
N TYR A 233 4.34 19.51 -5.92
CA TYR A 233 5.48 18.93 -5.21
C TYR A 233 5.86 19.77 -3.99
N GLN A 234 6.08 21.07 -4.17
CA GLN A 234 6.47 21.99 -3.11
C GLN A 234 5.40 22.06 -2.00
N LYS A 235 4.12 22.18 -2.37
CA LYS A 235 3.00 22.20 -1.43
C LYS A 235 2.87 20.92 -0.62
N ARG A 236 3.10 19.75 -1.24
CA ARG A 236 3.06 18.45 -0.54
C ARG A 236 4.19 18.34 0.49
N ILE A 237 5.42 18.69 0.11
CA ILE A 237 6.57 18.69 1.03
C ILE A 237 6.31 19.66 2.19
N ALA A 238 5.92 20.90 1.91
CA ALA A 238 5.61 21.88 2.93
C ALA A 238 4.50 21.42 3.89
N LEU A 239 3.45 20.76 3.38
CA LEU A 239 2.40 20.20 4.22
C LEU A 239 2.89 19.06 5.11
N TYR A 240 3.73 18.16 4.58
CA TYR A 240 4.32 17.09 5.40
C TYR A 240 5.21 17.66 6.51
N GLU A 241 6.04 18.65 6.20
CA GLU A 241 6.93 19.31 7.17
C GLU A 241 6.13 20.06 8.25
N ASP A 242 5.12 20.84 7.85
CA ASP A 242 4.22 21.57 8.76
C ASP A 242 3.49 20.61 9.71
N LYS A 243 2.88 19.56 9.17
CA LYS A 243 2.11 18.58 9.96
C LYS A 243 2.98 17.64 10.80
N ALA A 244 4.26 17.48 10.45
CA ALA A 244 5.19 16.73 11.27
C ALA A 244 5.56 17.50 12.55
N ASP A 245 5.37 18.82 12.59
CA ASP A 245 5.58 19.67 13.77
C ASP A 245 6.97 19.45 14.40
N GLY A 246 8.00 19.44 13.55
CA GLY A 246 9.39 19.22 13.94
C GLY A 246 9.77 17.78 14.31
N GLN A 247 8.83 16.83 14.33
CA GLN A 247 9.16 15.40 14.46
C GLN A 247 9.74 14.87 13.14
N PRO A 248 10.74 13.97 13.18
CA PRO A 248 11.26 13.35 11.97
C PRO A 248 10.19 12.45 11.32
N ILE A 249 10.03 12.57 10.01
CA ILE A 249 9.23 11.63 9.23
C ILE A 249 10.04 10.35 9.06
N LYS A 250 9.58 9.26 9.66
CA LYS A 250 10.32 8.00 9.74
C LYS A 250 10.30 7.20 8.44
N ALA A 251 9.20 7.29 7.71
CA ALA A 251 9.03 6.65 6.42
C ALA A 251 8.02 7.41 5.55
N TYR A 252 8.07 7.18 4.24
CA TYR A 252 7.04 7.62 3.30
C TYR A 252 6.39 6.43 2.59
N ILE A 253 5.06 6.38 2.57
CA ILE A 253 4.29 5.39 1.81
C ILE A 253 3.69 6.05 0.58
N ASN A 254 4.02 5.56 -0.60
CA ASN A 254 3.32 5.93 -1.83
C ASN A 254 2.39 4.80 -2.29
N VAL A 255 1.12 5.11 -2.53
CA VAL A 255 0.16 4.19 -3.12
C VAL A 255 -0.15 4.52 -4.57
N GLY A 256 0.14 3.57 -5.46
CA GLY A 256 -0.08 3.72 -6.90
C GLY A 256 1.00 4.52 -7.61
N GLY A 257 0.62 5.21 -8.69
CA GLY A 257 1.56 5.86 -9.61
C GLY A 257 1.33 7.36 -9.76
N GLY A 258 0.99 8.05 -8.67
CA GLY A 258 0.81 9.52 -8.68
C GLY A 258 2.00 10.22 -9.31
N SER A 259 1.73 11.14 -10.23
CA SER A 259 2.76 11.85 -11.00
C SER A 259 3.74 12.61 -10.10
N VAL A 260 3.22 13.35 -9.13
CA VAL A 260 4.05 14.14 -8.21
C VAL A 260 4.75 13.27 -7.16
N SER A 261 4.10 12.19 -6.73
CA SER A 261 4.70 11.29 -5.76
C SER A 261 5.91 10.55 -6.32
N VAL A 262 5.81 10.01 -7.54
CA VAL A 262 6.84 9.13 -8.13
C VAL A 262 7.73 9.89 -9.12
N GLY A 263 7.16 10.82 -9.88
CA GLY A 263 7.82 11.47 -11.02
C GLY A 263 7.15 11.16 -12.36
N THR A 264 7.90 11.43 -13.43
CA THR A 264 7.46 11.15 -14.80
C THR A 264 7.42 9.65 -15.11
N HIS A 265 6.98 9.26 -16.30
CA HIS A 265 6.96 7.85 -16.71
C HIS A 265 8.34 7.18 -16.61
N LEU A 266 9.42 7.94 -16.86
CA LEU A 266 10.79 7.45 -16.71
C LEU A 266 11.11 7.14 -15.25
N SER A 267 10.79 8.06 -14.32
CA SER A 267 11.01 7.86 -12.88
C SER A 267 10.29 6.62 -12.33
N LYS A 268 9.10 6.28 -12.86
CA LYS A 268 8.31 5.12 -12.40
C LYS A 268 9.01 3.77 -12.57
N HIS A 269 9.93 3.66 -13.54
CA HIS A 269 10.70 2.43 -13.77
C HIS A 269 12.00 2.39 -12.96
N LEU A 270 12.41 3.51 -12.37
CA LEU A 270 13.62 3.62 -11.57
C LEU A 270 13.42 3.16 -10.13
N PHE A 271 12.21 3.33 -9.58
CA PHE A 271 11.85 2.86 -8.24
C PHE A 271 11.37 1.41 -8.26
N ARG A 272 11.76 0.64 -7.24
CA ARG A 272 11.31 -0.75 -7.08
C ARG A 272 9.97 -0.80 -6.35
N PRO A 273 9.08 -1.75 -6.66
CA PRO A 273 7.93 -2.02 -5.81
C PRO A 273 8.39 -2.50 -4.43
N GLY A 274 7.70 -2.05 -3.37
CA GLY A 274 8.05 -2.36 -1.98
C GLY A 274 9.00 -1.35 -1.35
N LEU A 275 9.85 -1.80 -0.42
CA LEU A 275 10.74 -0.93 0.35
C LEU A 275 11.97 -0.48 -0.45
N ASN A 276 12.18 0.83 -0.51
CA ASN A 276 13.34 1.51 -1.10
C ASN A 276 14.07 2.28 0.01
N ARG A 277 15.38 2.09 0.16
CA ARG A 277 16.21 2.79 1.17
C ARG A 277 17.20 3.78 0.56
N HIS A 278 17.40 3.71 -0.75
CA HIS A 278 18.35 4.54 -1.48
C HIS A 278 17.72 5.07 -2.75
N LEU A 279 18.21 6.20 -3.22
CA LEU A 279 17.87 6.72 -4.55
C LEU A 279 18.27 5.70 -5.63
N PRO A 280 17.55 5.68 -6.77
CA PRO A 280 18.01 4.96 -7.95
C PRO A 280 19.40 5.44 -8.38
N GLU A 281 20.18 4.54 -8.98
CA GLU A 281 21.51 4.88 -9.52
C GLU A 281 21.42 5.90 -10.67
N ALA A 282 20.33 5.84 -11.44
CA ALA A 282 20.08 6.79 -12.51
C ALA A 282 19.51 8.10 -11.97
N GLU A 283 19.93 9.22 -12.56
CA GLU A 283 19.44 10.54 -12.22
C GLU A 283 17.93 10.65 -12.44
N LEU A 284 17.22 11.20 -11.46
CA LEU A 284 15.79 11.44 -11.57
C LEU A 284 15.56 12.61 -12.53
N PRO A 285 14.70 12.47 -13.54
CA PRO A 285 14.46 13.52 -14.54
C PRO A 285 13.71 14.74 -13.97
N VAL A 286 13.02 14.57 -12.84
CA VAL A 286 12.29 15.61 -12.12
C VAL A 286 12.31 15.31 -10.62
N ASP A 287 12.16 16.35 -9.81
CA ASP A 287 11.90 16.22 -8.38
C ASP A 287 10.59 15.47 -8.14
N SER A 288 10.58 14.56 -7.17
CA SER A 288 9.39 13.83 -6.75
C SER A 288 9.39 13.66 -5.24
N VAL A 289 8.21 13.43 -4.65
CA VAL A 289 8.10 13.23 -3.19
C VAL A 289 8.93 12.01 -2.75
N MET A 290 8.93 10.92 -3.52
CA MET A 290 9.76 9.76 -3.24
C MET A 290 11.26 10.10 -3.32
N GLY A 291 11.68 10.83 -4.35
CA GLY A 291 13.06 11.27 -4.51
C GLY A 291 13.52 12.16 -3.36
N HIS A 292 12.65 13.09 -2.93
CA HIS A 292 12.89 13.97 -1.79
C HIS A 292 13.19 13.15 -0.52
N PHE A 293 12.29 12.26 -0.09
CA PHE A 293 12.48 11.47 1.13
C PHE A 293 13.72 10.58 1.06
N LEU A 294 13.97 9.91 -0.08
CA LEU A 294 15.17 9.07 -0.23
C LEU A 294 16.47 9.89 -0.20
N SER A 295 16.47 11.11 -0.73
CA SER A 295 17.63 12.01 -0.66
C SER A 295 17.99 12.41 0.78
N GLN A 296 17.01 12.43 1.68
CA GLN A 296 17.18 12.71 3.10
C GLN A 296 17.43 11.44 3.92
N GLY A 297 17.59 10.27 3.28
CA GLY A 297 17.78 8.99 3.96
C GLY A 297 16.50 8.43 4.60
N THR A 298 15.32 8.98 4.29
CA THR A 298 14.02 8.46 4.76
C THR A 298 13.56 7.31 3.86
N PRO A 299 13.34 6.09 4.39
CA PRO A 299 12.88 4.96 3.60
C PRO A 299 11.50 5.20 2.96
N VAL A 300 11.32 4.66 1.75
CA VAL A 300 10.08 4.79 0.97
C VAL A 300 9.48 3.43 0.66
N ILE A 301 8.21 3.24 1.01
CA ILE A 301 7.42 2.06 0.63
C ILE A 301 6.59 2.42 -0.60
N HIS A 302 6.93 1.82 -1.74
CA HIS A 302 6.30 2.07 -3.02
C HIS A 302 5.32 0.96 -3.41
N LEU A 303 4.03 1.18 -3.14
CA LEU A 303 2.96 0.24 -3.47
C LEU A 303 2.52 0.44 -4.92
N SER A 304 3.35 -0.03 -5.85
CA SER A 304 3.09 -0.07 -7.29
C SER A 304 3.43 -1.45 -7.86
N GLN A 305 3.19 -1.64 -9.17
CA GLN A 305 3.44 -2.91 -9.85
C GLN A 305 2.90 -4.12 -9.05
N ILE A 306 1.62 -4.05 -8.66
CA ILE A 306 1.03 -4.90 -7.62
C ILE A 306 1.14 -6.40 -7.92
N THR A 307 1.09 -6.78 -9.19
CA THR A 307 1.28 -8.18 -9.61
C THR A 307 2.70 -8.69 -9.37
N THR A 308 3.69 -7.80 -9.34
CA THR A 308 5.08 -8.10 -8.97
C THR A 308 5.23 -8.13 -7.46
N LEU A 309 4.64 -7.16 -6.75
CA LEU A 309 4.66 -7.09 -5.29
C LEU A 309 3.95 -8.29 -4.62
N ALA A 310 3.00 -8.93 -5.32
CA ALA A 310 2.28 -10.10 -4.84
C ALA A 310 3.01 -11.44 -5.02
N ARG A 311 4.17 -11.46 -5.68
CA ARG A 311 4.95 -12.68 -5.93
C ARG A 311 6.00 -12.88 -4.85
#